data_AF-A0A416R9A5-F1
#
_entry.id   AF-A0A416R9A5-F1
#
_cell.length_a   1.000
_cell.length_b   1.000
_cell.length_c   1.000
_cell.angle_alpha   90.00
_cell.angle_beta   90.00
_cell.angle_gamma   90.00
#
_symmetry.space_group_name_H-M   'P 1'
#
loop_
_entity.id
_entity.type
_entity.pdbx_description
1 polymer ?
#
loop_
_entity_poly.entity_id
_entity_poly.type
_entity_poly.pdbx_seq_one_letter_code
_entity_poly.pdbx_strand_id
1 'polypeptide(L)'
;MKRAARELNQNRDAITRMARSEDAQKLMELLGERGGVQQAAKAAAAGDPSQLMAMMNQLMHTKEGAELVERIEHQAKKAGLQ
;
A
#
# COMPACT_ATOMS: atom_id res chain seq x y z
N MET A 1 20.64 20.10 -1.86
CA MET A 1 20.81 18.67 -1.52
C MET A 1 20.38 18.28 -0.10
N LYS A 2 20.72 19.03 0.98
CA LYS A 2 20.36 18.65 2.37
C LYS A 2 18.85 18.55 2.70
N ARG A 3 17.96 19.26 1.99
CA ARG A 3 16.50 19.19 2.19
C ARG A 3 15.90 17.92 1.59
N ALA A 4 16.16 17.66 0.31
CA ALA A 4 15.72 16.44 -0.38
C ALA A 4 16.12 15.15 0.35
N ALA A 5 17.35 15.07 0.87
CA ALA A 5 17.79 13.90 1.64
C ALA A 5 17.03 13.70 2.97
N ARG A 6 16.57 14.79 3.61
CA ARG A 6 15.75 14.71 4.83
C ARG A 6 14.32 14.30 4.53
N GLU A 7 13.73 14.83 3.46
CA GLU A 7 12.41 14.45 2.98
C GLU A 7 12.38 12.96 2.59
N LEU A 8 13.40 12.48 1.88
CA LEU A 8 13.56 11.05 1.57
C LEU A 8 13.61 10.16 2.82
N ASN A 9 14.38 10.54 3.84
CA ASN A 9 14.47 9.78 5.08
C ASN A 9 13.15 9.80 5.88
N GLN A 10 12.49 10.96 5.96
CA GLN A 10 11.19 11.09 6.62
C GLN A 10 10.12 10.24 5.92
N ASN A 11 10.10 10.25 4.58
CA ASN A 11 9.20 9.43 3.79
C ASN A 11 9.48 7.94 4.01
N ARG A 12 10.75 7.53 4.07
CA ARG A 12 11.13 6.13 4.36
C ARG A 12 10.63 5.67 5.74
N ASP A 13 10.77 6.51 6.75
CA ASP A 13 10.31 6.19 8.10
C ASP A 13 8.77 6.13 8.16
N ALA A 14 8.09 7.07 7.52
CA ALA A 14 6.63 7.09 7.40
C ALA A 14 6.10 5.83 6.69
N ILE A 15 6.70 5.45 5.56
CA ILE A 15 6.36 4.22 4.82
C ILE A 15 6.59 2.99 5.70
N THR A 16 7.72 2.92 6.41
CA THR A 16 8.04 1.77 7.28
C THR A 16 7.04 1.62 8.42
N ARG A 17 6.61 2.73 9.03
CA ARG A 17 5.57 2.73 10.07
C ARG A 17 4.22 2.30 9.50
N MET A 18 3.85 2.83 8.34
CA MET A 18 2.61 2.48 7.66
C MET A 18 2.58 1.00 7.26
N ALA A 19 3.67 0.45 6.74
CA ALA A 19 3.75 -0.98 6.39
C ALA A 19 3.62 -1.91 7.60
N ARG A 20 3.81 -1.40 8.82
CA ARG A 20 3.63 -2.13 10.08
C ARG A 20 2.28 -1.83 10.77
N SER A 21 1.44 -0.98 10.18
CA SER A 21 0.14 -0.67 10.76
C SER A 21 -0.82 -1.85 10.64
N GLU A 22 -1.81 -1.89 11.53
CA GLU A 22 -2.86 -2.91 11.51
C GLU A 22 -3.62 -2.88 10.17
N ASP A 23 -3.88 -1.69 9.62
CA ASP A 23 -4.54 -1.56 8.33
C ASP A 23 -3.68 -2.13 7.18
N ALA A 24 -2.36 -1.93 7.19
CA ALA A 24 -1.49 -2.52 6.16
C ALA A 24 -1.39 -4.05 6.29
N GLN A 25 -1.38 -4.58 7.51
CA GLN A 25 -1.44 -6.03 7.75
C GLN A 25 -2.76 -6.62 7.25
N LYS A 26 -3.88 -5.98 7.59
CA LYS A 26 -5.22 -6.38 7.14
C LYS A 26 -5.34 -6.32 5.61
N LEU A 27 -4.72 -5.33 4.97
CA LEU A 27 -4.69 -5.22 3.51
C LEU A 27 -3.96 -6.43 2.90
N MET A 28 -2.80 -6.80 3.47
CA MET A 28 -2.03 -7.96 3.02
C MET A 28 -2.79 -9.27 3.22
N GLU A 29 -3.56 -9.41 4.31
CA GLU A 29 -4.44 -10.56 4.52
C GLU A 29 -5.52 -10.65 3.44
N LEU A 30 -6.28 -9.57 3.21
CA LEU A 30 -7.36 -9.55 2.20
C LEU A 30 -6.84 -9.76 0.77
N LEU A 31 -5.63 -9.28 0.46
CA LEU A 31 -4.98 -9.56 -0.82
C LEU A 31 -4.45 -11.00 -0.89
N GLY A 32 -3.98 -11.55 0.23
CA GLY A 32 -3.48 -12.92 0.35
C GLY A 32 -4.57 -13.97 0.19
N GLU A 33 -5.76 -13.74 0.75
CA GLU A 33 -6.96 -14.59 0.60
C GLU A 33 -7.35 -14.79 -0.87
N ARG A 34 -7.07 -13.79 -1.71
CA ARG A 34 -7.37 -13.83 -3.16
C ARG A 34 -6.33 -14.61 -3.96
N GLY A 35 -5.22 -15.01 -3.32
CA GLY A 35 -4.13 -15.77 -3.92
C GLY A 35 -3.28 -14.94 -4.89
N GLY A 36 -2.02 -15.32 -5.08
CA GLY A 36 -1.16 -14.71 -6.11
C GLY A 36 -0.59 -13.32 -5.81
N VAL A 37 -0.81 -12.79 -4.60
CA VAL A 37 -0.28 -11.45 -4.22
C VAL A 37 1.24 -11.36 -4.39
N GLN A 38 1.96 -12.47 -4.17
CA GLN A 38 3.42 -12.51 -4.37
C GLN A 38 3.82 -12.40 -5.84
N GLN A 39 3.06 -13.01 -6.76
CA GLN A 39 3.32 -12.88 -8.19
C GLN A 39 2.97 -11.47 -8.68
N ALA A 40 1.83 -10.93 -8.24
CA ALA A 40 1.44 -9.55 -8.54
C ALA A 40 2.48 -8.53 -8.02
N ALA A 41 3.00 -8.74 -6.81
CA ALA A 41 4.06 -7.90 -6.25
C ALA A 41 5.38 -8.01 -7.05
N LYS A 42 5.76 -9.22 -7.49
CA LYS A 42 6.94 -9.42 -8.35
C LYS A 42 6.76 -8.76 -9.72
N ALA A 43 5.60 -8.90 -10.35
CA ALA A 43 5.29 -8.25 -11.61
C ALA A 43 5.32 -6.72 -11.47
N ALA A 44 4.72 -6.17 -10.41
CA ALA A 44 4.73 -4.74 -10.13
C ALA A 44 6.16 -4.22 -9.92
N ALA A 45 7.01 -4.96 -9.19
CA ALA A 45 8.42 -4.63 -9.02
C ALA A 45 9.22 -4.68 -10.34
N ALA A 46 8.78 -5.50 -11.30
CA ALA A 46 9.33 -5.58 -12.66
C ALA A 46 8.74 -4.52 -13.61
N GLY A 47 7.82 -3.66 -13.15
CA GLY A 47 7.19 -2.60 -13.94
C GLY A 47 5.82 -2.93 -14.51
N ASP A 48 5.24 -4.09 -14.19
CA ASP A 48 3.87 -4.48 -14.57
C ASP A 48 2.95 -4.54 -13.34
N PRO A 49 2.27 -3.43 -12.98
CA PRO A 49 1.37 -3.41 -11.84
C PRO A 49 -0.04 -3.94 -12.17
N SER A 50 -0.32 -4.41 -13.39
CA SER A 50 -1.68 -4.71 -13.86
C SER A 50 -2.41 -5.72 -12.95
N GLN A 51 -1.73 -6.78 -12.53
CA GLN A 51 -2.28 -7.81 -11.64
C GLN A 51 -2.57 -7.25 -10.25
N LEU A 52 -1.68 -6.42 -9.71
CA LEU A 52 -1.86 -5.78 -8.41
C LEU A 52 -3.05 -4.80 -8.44
N MET A 53 -3.20 -4.04 -9.53
CA MET A 53 -4.32 -3.12 -9.74
C MET A 53 -5.65 -3.88 -9.88
N ALA A 54 -5.65 -5.03 -10.57
CA ALA A 54 -6.85 -5.87 -10.65
C ALA A 54 -7.27 -6.38 -9.27
N MET A 55 -6.33 -6.86 -8.46
CA MET A 55 -6.59 -7.28 -7.07
C MET A 55 -7.12 -6.13 -6.22
N MET A 56 -6.51 -4.95 -6.32
CA MET A 56 -6.94 -3.76 -5.58
C MET A 56 -8.34 -3.31 -6.00
N ASN A 57 -8.64 -3.35 -7.30
CA ASN A 57 -9.99 -3.06 -7.79
C ASN A 57 -11.00 -4.04 -7.20
N GLN A 58 -10.73 -5.34 -7.23
CA GLN A 58 -11.63 -6.34 -6.65
C GLN A 58 -11.75 -6.21 -5.12
N LEU A 59 -10.71 -5.70 -4.45
CA LEU A 59 -10.75 -5.37 -3.02
C LEU A 59 -11.69 -4.19 -2.76
N MET A 60 -11.55 -3.10 -3.50
CA MET A 60 -12.39 -1.90 -3.36
C MET A 60 -13.85 -2.13 -3.77
N HIS A 61 -14.17 -3.20 -4.48
CA HIS A 61 -15.56 -3.59 -4.75
C HIS A 61 -16.28 -4.15 -3.50
N THR A 62 -15.55 -4.47 -2.43
CA THR A 62 -16.16 -4.84 -1.15
C THR A 62 -16.20 -3.63 -0.22
N LYS A 63 -17.23 -3.53 0.62
CA LYS A 63 -17.35 -2.44 1.59
C LYS A 63 -16.15 -2.37 2.53
N GLU A 64 -15.77 -3.52 3.12
CA GLU A 64 -14.61 -3.63 4.01
C GLU A 64 -13.31 -3.22 3.31
N GLY A 65 -13.11 -3.66 2.06
CA GLY A 65 -11.90 -3.36 1.29
C GLY A 65 -11.80 -1.89 0.91
N ALA A 66 -12.90 -1.27 0.49
CA ALA A 66 -12.95 0.16 0.19
C ALA A 66 -12.64 1.02 1.43
N GLU A 67 -13.28 0.73 2.56
CA GLU A 67 -13.06 1.45 3.82
C GLU A 67 -11.62 1.29 4.31
N LEU A 68 -11.04 0.10 4.16
CA LEU A 68 -9.65 -0.17 4.51
C LEU A 68 -8.67 0.67 3.66
N VAL A 69 -8.86 0.66 2.34
CA VAL A 69 -8.01 1.43 1.41
C VAL A 69 -8.11 2.93 1.70
N GLU A 70 -9.31 3.44 1.98
CA GLU A 70 -9.53 4.84 2.37
C GLU A 70 -8.78 5.21 3.66
N ARG A 71 -8.81 4.35 4.70
CA ARG A 71 -8.05 4.59 5.94
C ARG A 71 -6.55 4.62 5.70
N ILE A 72 -6.03 3.75 4.83
CA ILE A 72 -4.62 3.71 4.47
C ILE A 72 -4.24 4.99 3.71
N GLU A 73 -5.05 5.40 2.74
CA GLU A 73 -4.84 6.65 1.99
C GLU A 73 -4.81 7.86 2.92
N HIS A 74 -5.75 7.94 3.87
CA HIS A 74 -5.78 9.03 4.83
C HIS A 74 -4.57 9.03 5.78
N GLN A 75 -4.08 7.87 6.19
CA GLN A 75 -2.85 7.74 6.98
C GLN A 75 -1.62 8.18 6.18
N ALA A 76 -1.53 7.79 4.91
CA ALA A 76 -0.44 8.21 4.01
C ALA A 76 -0.40 9.74 3.87
N LYS A 77 -1.55 10.37 3.63
CA LYS A 77 -1.67 11.85 3.56
C LYS A 77 -1.25 12.53 4.85
N LYS A 78 -1.73 12.03 6.00
CA LYS A 78 -1.33 12.53 7.33
C LYS A 78 0.17 12.39 7.60
N ALA A 79 0.80 11.37 7.04
CA ALA A 79 2.23 11.12 7.17
C ALA A 79 3.09 11.96 6.19
N GLY A 80 2.47 12.78 5.32
CA GLY A 80 3.16 13.58 4.32
C GLY A 80 3.63 12.78 3.10
N LEU A 81 3.08 11.57 2.90
CA LEU A 81 3.34 10.74 1.73
C LEU A 81 2.37 11.18 0.62
N GLN A 82 2.74 12.21 -0.14
CA GLN A 82 2.00 12.69 -1.32
C GLN A 82 2.97 13.03 -2.46
#